data_AF-A0A0L9VK29-F1
#
_entry.id   AF-A0A0L9VK29-F1
#
_cell.length_a   1.000
_cell.length_b   1.000
_cell.length_c   1.000
_cell.angle_alpha   90.00
_cell.angle_beta   90.00
_cell.angle_gamma   90.00
#
_symmetry.space_group_name_H-M   'P 1'
#
loop_
_entity.id
_entity.type
_entity.pdbx_description
1 polymer ?
#
loop_
_entity_poly.entity_id
_entity_poly.type
_entity_poly.pdbx_seq_one_letter_code
_entity_poly.pdbx_strand_id
1 'polypeptide(L)'
;MVNVVVTILTVVGYETIPLIVIEIDWPSFNAVGNEFDANLGYAEIYLKGLVKHLKFGMGTPLLKDGVREVFVYDMFHKEEGTRTSWGVLYATKLRILISI
;
A
#
# COMPACT_ATOMS: atom_id res chain seq x y z
N MET A 1 -2.52 6.05 -10.42
CA MET A 1 -1.04 6.20 -10.47
C MET A 1 -0.38 5.22 -11.44
N VAL A 2 -0.60 3.91 -11.36
CA VAL A 2 0.08 2.90 -12.22
C VAL A 2 0.04 3.22 -13.73
N ASN A 3 -1.13 3.58 -14.28
CA ASN A 3 -1.27 3.93 -15.71
C ASN A 3 -0.34 5.07 -16.18
N VAL A 4 0.01 6.02 -15.29
CA VAL A 4 0.91 7.13 -15.62
C VAL A 4 2.32 6.60 -15.85
N VAL A 5 2.78 5.68 -15.00
CA VAL A 5 4.10 5.03 -15.12
C VAL A 5 4.15 4.17 -16.39
N VAL A 6 3.09 3.41 -16.68
CA VAL A 6 2.97 2.64 -17.93
C VAL A 6 3.13 3.55 -19.14
N THR A 7 2.39 4.66 -19.16
CA THR A 7 2.44 5.63 -20.27
C THR A 7 3.84 6.19 -20.48
N ILE A 8 4.52 6.60 -19.38
CA ILE A 8 5.89 7.12 -19.46
C ILE A 8 6.83 6.06 -20.01
N LEU A 9 6.80 4.83 -19.49
CA LEU A 9 7.64 3.73 -19.95
C LEU A 9 7.42 3.41 -21.44
N THR A 10 6.18 3.46 -21.92
CA THR A 10 5.88 3.29 -23.35
C THR A 10 6.51 4.42 -24.18
N VAL A 11 6.39 5.69 -23.75
CA VAL A 11 6.96 6.83 -24.48
C VAL A 11 8.49 6.76 -24.57
N VAL A 12 9.17 6.26 -23.54
CA VAL A 12 10.64 6.11 -23.54
C VAL A 12 11.14 4.78 -24.15
N GLY A 13 10.25 3.91 -24.62
CA GLY A 13 10.60 2.65 -25.30
C GLY A 13 10.84 1.44 -24.39
N TYR A 14 10.36 1.48 -23.15
CA TYR A 14 10.49 0.44 -22.12
C TYR A 14 9.16 -0.25 -21.76
N GLU A 15 8.28 -0.44 -22.74
CA GLU A 15 6.92 -0.98 -22.53
C GLU A 15 6.88 -2.42 -21.99
N THR A 16 7.95 -3.19 -22.15
CA THR A 16 8.02 -4.61 -21.72
C THR A 16 8.54 -4.78 -20.29
N ILE A 17 8.94 -3.70 -19.61
CA ILE A 17 9.48 -3.78 -18.25
C ILE A 17 8.33 -4.10 -17.27
N PRO A 18 8.44 -5.19 -16.46
CA PRO A 18 7.42 -5.52 -15.47
C PRO A 18 7.39 -4.47 -14.36
N LEU A 19 6.19 -4.05 -13.99
CA LEU A 19 5.97 -3.09 -12.91
C LEU A 19 5.70 -3.79 -11.57
N ILE A 20 6.34 -3.29 -10.52
CA ILE A 20 6.15 -3.69 -9.13
C ILE A 20 5.82 -2.44 -8.31
N VAL A 21 4.80 -2.51 -7.47
CA VAL A 21 4.45 -1.44 -6.53
C VAL A 21 5.09 -1.77 -5.19
N ILE A 22 6.16 -1.07 -4.83
CA ILE A 22 6.93 -1.35 -3.62
C ILE A 22 6.33 -0.73 -2.35
N GLU A 23 5.48 0.28 -2.49
CA GLU A 23 4.83 0.95 -1.37
C GLU A 23 3.42 1.38 -1.76
N ILE A 24 2.43 0.95 -0.97
CA ILE A 24 1.04 1.39 -1.05
C ILE A 24 0.41 1.31 0.34
N ASP A 25 -0.33 2.34 0.74
CA ASP A 25 -1.01 2.36 2.04
C ASP A 25 -2.09 3.45 2.14
N TRP A 26 -2.78 3.46 3.29
CA TRP A 26 -3.62 4.54 3.76
C TRP A 26 -3.46 4.75 5.28
N PRO A 27 -3.25 5.99 5.76
CA PRO A 27 -2.97 6.23 7.16
C PRO A 27 -4.20 5.96 8.04
N SER A 28 -4.01 5.26 9.16
CA SER A 28 -5.06 4.91 10.11
C SER A 28 -5.27 5.95 11.23
N PHE A 29 -4.33 6.89 11.37
CA PHE A 29 -4.39 7.97 12.36
C PHE A 29 -3.47 9.12 11.95
N ASN A 30 -3.86 10.36 12.25
CA ASN A 30 -2.96 11.51 12.25
C ASN A 30 -3.23 12.42 13.46
N ALA A 31 -2.17 12.87 14.14
CA ALA A 31 -2.20 13.78 15.27
C ALA A 31 -2.40 15.25 14.87
N VAL A 32 -2.23 15.59 13.59
CA VAL A 32 -2.51 16.93 13.05
C VAL A 32 -4.00 17.01 12.74
N GLY A 33 -4.74 17.81 13.52
CA GLY A 33 -6.21 17.84 13.58
C GLY A 33 -6.98 18.25 12.31
N ASN A 34 -6.31 18.31 11.15
CA ASN A 34 -6.92 18.67 9.86
C ASN A 34 -6.92 17.52 8.84
N GLU A 35 -6.41 16.33 9.18
CA GLU A 35 -6.44 15.15 8.31
C GLU A 35 -7.51 14.15 8.77
N PHE A 36 -8.78 14.51 8.62
CA PHE A 36 -9.91 13.66 9.02
C PHE A 36 -9.96 12.31 8.27
N ASP A 37 -9.38 12.27 7.06
CA ASP A 37 -9.37 11.07 6.23
C ASP A 37 -8.30 10.04 6.69
N ALA A 38 -7.37 10.46 7.56
CA ALA A 38 -6.39 9.57 8.18
C ALA A 38 -7.01 8.89 9.41
N ASN A 39 -7.94 7.98 9.17
CA ASN A 39 -8.66 7.25 10.20
C ASN A 39 -8.73 5.75 9.89
N LEU A 40 -8.94 4.96 10.95
CA LEU A 40 -8.97 3.49 10.88
C LEU A 40 -10.03 2.96 9.90
N GLY A 41 -11.20 3.60 9.83
CA GLY A 41 -12.28 3.17 8.95
C GLY A 41 -11.90 3.28 7.46
N TYR A 42 -11.28 4.40 7.07
CA TYR A 42 -10.82 4.56 5.69
C TYR A 42 -9.59 3.72 5.36
N ALA A 43 -8.66 3.54 6.31
CA ALA A 43 -7.55 2.61 6.12
C ALA A 43 -8.04 1.18 5.87
N GLU A 44 -9.03 0.71 6.64
CA GLU A 44 -9.62 -0.61 6.45
C GLU A 44 -10.34 -0.75 5.10
N ILE A 45 -11.15 0.26 4.72
CA ILE A 45 -11.84 0.28 3.43
C ILE A 45 -10.83 0.23 2.27
N TYR A 46 -9.76 1.02 2.36
CA TYR A 46 -8.72 1.08 1.34
C TYR A 46 -8.01 -0.27 1.19
N LEU A 47 -7.50 -0.84 2.29
CA LEU A 47 -6.76 -2.10 2.26
C LEU A 47 -7.64 -3.28 1.81
N LYS A 48 -8.89 -3.36 2.28
CA LYS A 48 -9.85 -4.38 1.80
C LYS A 48 -10.16 -4.19 0.33
N GLY A 49 -10.37 -2.95 -0.11
CA GLY A 49 -10.59 -2.60 -1.51
C GLY A 49 -9.41 -2.99 -2.40
N LEU A 50 -8.19 -2.73 -1.94
CA LEU A 50 -6.96 -3.08 -2.61
C LEU A 50 -6.81 -4.60 -2.75
N VAL A 51 -6.93 -5.35 -1.65
CA VAL A 51 -6.86 -6.82 -1.69
C VAL A 51 -7.93 -7.41 -2.60
N LYS A 52 -9.15 -6.87 -2.54
CA LYS A 52 -10.24 -7.26 -3.44
C LYS A 52 -9.85 -7.00 -4.89
N HIS A 53 -9.41 -5.79 -5.23
CA HIS A 53 -8.99 -5.41 -6.58
C HIS A 53 -7.88 -6.32 -7.13
N LEU A 54 -6.86 -6.61 -6.33
CA LEU A 54 -5.76 -7.50 -6.70
C LEU A 54 -6.25 -8.93 -6.95
N LYS A 55 -7.13 -9.46 -6.09
CA LYS A 55 -7.71 -10.81 -6.26
C LYS A 55 -8.60 -10.94 -7.49
N PHE A 56 -9.24 -9.86 -7.93
CA PHE A 56 -10.03 -9.86 -9.17
C PHE A 56 -9.17 -9.95 -10.43
N GLY A 57 -7.88 -9.61 -10.35
CA GLY A 57 -6.94 -9.74 -11.48
C GLY A 57 -7.28 -8.86 -12.69
N MET A 58 -8.11 -7.84 -12.54
CA MET A 58 -8.49 -6.94 -13.64
C MET A 58 -7.35 -6.01 -14.09
N GLY A 59 -6.29 -5.94 -13.29
CA GLY A 59 -5.19 -5.03 -13.49
C GLY A 59 -5.66 -3.57 -13.56
N THR A 60 -5.05 -2.82 -14.47
CA THR A 60 -5.41 -1.43 -14.75
C THR A 60 -5.75 -1.26 -16.23
N PRO A 61 -6.47 -0.20 -16.63
CA PRO A 61 -6.87 -0.02 -18.02
C PRO A 61 -5.74 -0.16 -19.06
N LEU A 62 -4.53 0.31 -18.74
CA LEU A 62 -3.36 0.24 -19.62
C LEU A 62 -2.44 -0.96 -19.34
N LEU A 63 -2.67 -1.69 -18.25
CA LEU A 63 -1.92 -2.89 -17.88
C LEU A 63 -2.91 -3.96 -17.42
N LYS A 64 -3.52 -4.63 -18.41
CA LYS A 64 -4.64 -5.58 -18.25
C LYS A 64 -4.30 -6.76 -17.34
N ASP A 65 -3.06 -7.23 -17.41
CA ASP A 65 -2.56 -8.34 -16.58
C ASP A 65 -2.22 -7.88 -15.14
N GLY A 66 -2.30 -6.58 -14.88
CA GLY A 66 -1.95 -5.99 -13.59
C GLY A 66 -0.44 -5.85 -13.38
N VAL A 67 -0.10 -5.27 -12.23
CA VAL A 67 1.29 -5.21 -11.77
C VAL A 67 1.73 -6.58 -11.28
N ARG A 68 3.04 -6.88 -11.37
CA ARG A 68 3.60 -8.17 -10.97
C ARG A 68 3.41 -8.44 -9.48
N GLU A 69 3.77 -7.46 -8.66
CA GLU A 69 3.72 -7.54 -7.20
C GLU A 69 3.32 -6.19 -6.59
N VAL A 70 2.69 -6.25 -5.42
CA VAL A 70 2.28 -5.10 -4.63
C VAL A 70 2.66 -5.33 -3.18
N PHE A 71 3.43 -4.41 -2.62
CA PHE A 71 3.89 -4.43 -1.23
C PHE A 71 3.18 -3.33 -0.45
N VAL A 72 2.46 -3.74 0.60
CA VAL A 72 1.81 -2.81 1.53
C VAL A 72 2.83 -2.33 2.53
N TYR A 73 2.95 -1.01 2.66
CA TYR A 73 3.76 -0.36 3.68
C TYR A 73 2.81 0.17 4.77
N ASP A 74 3.10 0.25 6.05
CA ASP A 74 4.13 -0.49 6.79
C ASP A 74 3.47 -1.64 7.57
N MET A 75 4.22 -2.71 7.84
CA MET A 75 3.69 -3.88 8.54
C MET A 75 3.33 -3.55 10.00
N PHE A 76 4.12 -2.67 10.64
CA PHE A 76 3.95 -2.32 12.05
C PHE A 76 3.79 -0.82 12.24
N HIS A 77 2.96 -0.45 13.21
CA HIS A 77 2.91 0.91 13.71
C HIS A 77 4.26 1.30 14.33
N LYS A 78 4.85 2.40 13.86
CA LYS A 78 6.06 2.97 14.45
C LYS A 78 5.67 3.82 15.66
N GLU A 79 5.94 3.34 16.86
CA GLU A 79 5.91 4.19 18.04
C GLU A 79 7.21 4.98 18.19
N GLU A 80 7.06 6.20 18.71
CA GLU A 80 8.06 7.27 18.93
C GLU A 80 8.30 8.23 17.74
N GLY A 81 7.67 9.41 17.82
CA GLY A 81 7.99 10.61 17.04
C GLY A 81 7.12 10.88 15.81
N THR A 82 6.46 9.86 15.25
CA THR A 82 5.60 10.01 14.07
C THR A 82 4.20 10.45 14.43
N ARG A 83 3.75 11.56 13.82
CA ARG A 83 2.38 12.10 13.97
C ARG A 83 1.33 11.29 13.20
N THR A 84 1.73 10.33 12.38
CA THR A 84 0.84 9.60 11.47
C THR A 84 1.08 8.09 11.58
N SER A 85 0.01 7.32 11.64
CA SER A 85 0.03 5.86 11.69
C SER A 85 -0.21 5.26 10.30
N TRP A 86 0.72 4.43 9.86
CA TRP A 86 0.69 3.68 8.58
C TRP A 86 0.76 2.15 8.80
N GLY A 87 0.73 1.72 10.06
CA GLY A 87 0.90 0.32 10.40
C GLY A 87 -0.38 -0.48 10.17
N VAL A 88 -0.28 -1.60 9.46
CA VAL A 88 -1.37 -2.59 9.38
C VAL A 88 -1.56 -3.30 10.73
N LEU A 89 -0.46 -3.60 11.42
CA LEU A 89 -0.46 -4.23 12.73
C LEU A 89 0.00 -3.23 13.81
N TYR A 90 -0.61 -3.34 14.98
CA TYR A 90 -0.04 -2.75 16.18
C TYR A 90 1.13 -3.62 16.64
N ALA A 91 2.27 -2.99 16.91
CA ALA A 91 3.40 -3.65 17.54
C ALA A 91 3.06 -3.95 19.00
N THR A 92 2.31 -5.03 19.26
CA THR A 92 2.24 -5.57 20.62
C THR A 92 3.64 -6.09 20.97
N LYS A 93 4.19 -5.66 22.11
CA LYS A 93 5.47 -6.13 22.69
C LYS A 93 5.40 -7.61 23.13
N LEU A 94 4.77 -8.49 22.36
CA LEU A 94 4.89 -9.92 22.56
C LEU A 94 6.13 -10.40 21.80
N ARG A 95 7.23 -10.59 22.53
CA ARG A 95 8.40 -11.35 22.05
C ARG A 95 7.92 -12.75 21.67
N ILE A 96 7.60 -12.97 20.41
CA ILE A 96 7.48 -14.32 19.88
C ILE A 96 8.92 -14.83 19.72
N LEU A 97 9.41 -15.51 20.75
CA LEU A 97 10.61 -16.34 20.65
C LEU A 97 10.27 -17.49 19.72
N ILE A 98 10.53 -17.32 18.43
CA ILE A 98 10.58 -18.43 17.49
C ILE A 98 11.95 -19.09 17.73
N SER A 99 12.00 -20.08 18.62
CA SER A 99 13.11 -21.01 18.64
C SER A 99 12.94 -21.93 17.43
N ILE A 100 13.94 -21.89 16.54
CA ILE A 100 14.18 -22.93 15.53
C ILE A 100 14.68 -24.17 16.27
#